data_AF-A0A067D6F9-F1
#
_entry.id   AF-A0A067D6F9-F1
#
_cell.length_a   1.000
_cell.length_b   1.000
_cell.length_c   1.000
_cell.angle_alpha   90.00
_cell.angle_beta   90.00
_cell.angle_gamma   90.00
#
_symmetry.space_group_name_H-M   'P 1'
#
loop_
_entity.id
_entity.type
_entity.pdbx_description
1 polymer ?
#
loop_
_entity_poly.entity_id
_entity_poly.type
_entity_poly.pdbx_seq_one_letter_code
_entity_poly.pdbx_strand_id
1 'polypeptide(L)'
;MLKNVQPFVAGYSSDTVVVLHLIPISKARPFFLRILDVCEKLEGAYSMVFVTEDKLVAVRDPYGFMPLVMGRRSNGALVFASETCALFD
;
A
#
# COMPACT_ATOMS: atom_id res chain seq x y z
N MET A 1 -5.48 11.10 -5.92
CA MET A 1 -5.22 10.76 -4.50
C MET A 1 -4.64 11.87 -3.62
N LEU A 2 -4.19 13.01 -4.17
CA LEU A 2 -3.78 14.19 -3.41
C LEU A 2 -4.17 15.44 -4.21
N LYS A 3 -4.87 16.42 -3.61
CA LYS A 3 -5.35 17.60 -4.37
C LYS A 3 -4.28 18.68 -4.59
N ASN A 4 -3.12 18.64 -3.93
CA ASN A 4 -2.14 19.74 -3.96
C ASN A 4 -0.66 19.32 -3.86
N VAL A 5 -0.32 18.09 -4.23
CA VAL A 5 1.07 17.60 -4.23
C VAL A 5 1.34 17.03 -5.60
N GLN A 6 1.71 17.90 -6.55
CA GLN A 6 2.37 17.48 -7.78
C GLN A 6 3.87 17.70 -7.65
N PRO A 7 4.62 16.79 -6.99
CA PRO A 7 5.98 16.56 -7.42
C PRO A 7 5.83 15.94 -8.81
N PHE A 8 6.34 16.61 -9.83
CA PHE A 8 6.61 15.98 -11.11
C PHE A 8 7.61 14.86 -10.86
N VAL A 9 7.11 13.67 -10.51
CA VAL A 9 7.93 12.50 -10.28
C VAL A 9 8.28 11.93 -11.65
N ALA A 10 9.38 12.43 -12.21
CA ALA A 10 10.08 11.89 -13.37
C ALA A 10 9.17 11.40 -14.54
N GLY A 11 8.17 12.18 -14.95
CA GLY A 11 7.35 11.86 -16.13
C GLY A 11 6.33 10.71 -15.97
N TYR A 12 6.12 10.17 -14.77
CA TYR A 12 5.10 9.14 -14.51
C TYR A 12 3.89 9.74 -13.79
N SER A 13 2.68 9.40 -14.24
CA SER A 13 1.40 9.87 -13.68
C SER A 13 0.71 8.84 -12.75
N SER A 14 1.45 7.84 -12.27
CA SER A 14 0.90 6.76 -11.43
C SER A 14 0.82 7.16 -9.96
N ASP A 15 -0.37 7.01 -9.35
CA ASP A 15 -0.58 7.23 -7.91
C ASP A 15 0.36 6.35 -7.06
N THR A 16 0.65 5.12 -7.49
CA THR A 16 1.59 4.21 -6.81
C THR A 16 3.00 4.82 -6.72
N VAL A 17 3.47 5.45 -7.80
CA VAL A 17 4.78 6.09 -7.84
C VAL A 17 4.82 7.30 -6.91
N VAL A 18 3.74 8.08 -6.85
CA VAL A 18 3.59 9.20 -5.91
C VAL A 18 3.67 8.72 -4.46
N VAL A 19 2.92 7.67 -4.10
CA VAL A 19 2.96 7.08 -2.75
C VAL A 19 4.37 6.63 -2.38
N LEU A 20 5.06 5.92 -3.28
CA LEU A 20 6.44 5.46 -3.05
C LEU A 20 7.43 6.61 -2.80
N HIS A 21 7.26 7.75 -3.49
CA HIS A 21 8.13 8.92 -3.30
C HIS A 21 7.85 9.68 -2.00
N LEU A 22 6.65 9.56 -1.44
CA LEU A 22 6.29 10.19 -0.17
C LEU A 22 6.83 9.42 1.05
N ILE A 23 6.98 8.10 0.96
CA ILE A 23 7.50 7.25 2.06
C ILE A 23 8.87 7.71 2.60
N PRO A 24 9.90 7.98 1.77
CA PRO A 24 11.21 8.40 2.28
C PRO A 24 11.20 9.80 2.91
N ILE A 25 10.23 10.66 2.56
CA ILE A 25 10.08 12.01 3.13
C ILE A 25 9.64 11.93 4.61
N SER A 26 8.90 10.90 4.98
CA SER A 26 8.50 10.68 6.38
C SER A 26 9.72 10.36 7.27
N LYS A 27 9.80 11.04 8.41
CA LYS A 27 10.84 10.82 9.43
C LYS A 27 10.47 9.75 10.45
N ALA A 28 9.26 9.19 10.38
CA ALA A 28 8.77 8.20 11.34
C ALA A 28 9.65 6.95 11.41
N ARG A 29 9.68 6.29 12.57
CA ARG A 29 10.44 5.06 12.82
C ARG A 29 9.63 4.14 13.74
N PRO A 30 9.56 2.82 13.46
CA PRO A 30 10.22 2.05 12.39
C PRO A 30 9.65 2.31 10.98
N PHE A 31 10.21 1.70 9.93
CA PHE A 31 9.82 1.92 8.52
C PHE A 31 8.31 1.80 8.28
N PHE A 32 7.64 0.85 8.95
CA PHE A 32 6.19 0.68 8.88
C PHE A 32 5.41 1.97 9.24
N LEU A 33 5.88 2.76 10.22
CA LEU A 33 5.22 4.01 10.58
C LEU A 33 5.33 5.08 9.47
N ARG A 34 6.31 4.98 8.57
CA ARG A 34 6.40 5.85 7.39
C ARG A 34 5.31 5.54 6.38
N ILE A 35 5.01 4.26 6.19
CA ILE A 35 3.89 3.82 5.34
C ILE A 35 2.58 4.37 5.91
N LEU A 36 2.37 4.24 7.23
CA LEU A 36 1.19 4.79 7.89
C LEU A 36 1.08 6.32 7.74
N ASP A 37 2.14 7.06 8.04
CA ASP A 37 2.19 8.53 7.91
C ASP A 37 1.89 9.01 6.47
N VAL A 38 2.24 8.21 5.45
CA VAL A 38 1.83 8.51 4.08
C VAL A 38 0.36 8.17 3.86
N CYS A 39 -0.10 6.99 4.27
CA CYS A 39 -1.48 6.54 4.06
C CYS A 39 -2.52 7.45 4.76
N GLU A 40 -2.18 8.02 5.92
CA GLU A 40 -3.01 8.99 6.63
C GLU A 40 -3.24 10.30 5.86
N LYS A 41 -2.36 10.61 4.90
CA LYS A 41 -2.46 11.81 4.05
C LYS A 41 -3.16 11.52 2.72
N LEU A 42 -3.44 10.26 2.40
CA LEU A 42 -4.07 9.88 1.13
C LEU A 42 -5.58 10.03 1.21
N GLU A 43 -6.15 10.73 0.22
CA GLU A 43 -7.59 10.80 0.02
C GLU A 43 -7.98 9.97 -1.20
N GLY A 44 -8.87 9.01 -1.02
CA GLY A 44 -9.42 8.18 -2.09
C GLY A 44 -9.53 6.71 -1.72
N ALA A 45 -9.79 5.89 -2.74
CA ALA A 45 -9.96 4.44 -2.62
C ALA A 45 -8.65 3.72 -2.95
N TYR A 46 -8.21 2.79 -2.10
CA TYR A 46 -7.00 2.03 -2.34
C TYR A 46 -6.92 0.72 -1.57
N SER A 47 -6.33 -0.27 -2.25
CA SER A 47 -5.80 -1.49 -1.66
C SER A 47 -4.35 -1.62 -2.14
N MET A 48 -3.40 -1.63 -1.22
CA MET A 48 -1.98 -1.68 -1.54
C MET A 48 -1.27 -2.79 -0.77
N VAL A 49 -0.23 -3.35 -1.38
CA VAL A 49 0.69 -4.27 -0.73
C VAL A 49 2.11 -3.74 -0.96
N PHE A 50 2.86 -3.57 0.14
CA PHE A 50 4.26 -3.14 0.15
C PHE A 50 5.15 -4.32 0.54
N VAL A 51 6.29 -4.45 -0.14
CA VAL A 51 7.31 -5.45 0.15
C VAL A 51 8.59 -4.74 0.56
N THR A 52 9.19 -5.17 1.67
CA THR A 52 10.57 -4.83 2.05
C THR A 52 11.42 -6.10 2.03
N GLU A 53 12.71 -5.97 2.32
CA GLU A 53 13.64 -7.11 2.43
C GLU A 53 13.14 -8.22 3.37
N ASP A 54 12.38 -7.86 4.41
CA ASP A 54 11.99 -8.76 5.49
C ASP A 54 10.51 -8.71 5.88
N LYS A 55 9.68 -7.88 5.24
CA LYS A 55 8.26 -7.70 5.61
C LYS A 55 7.36 -7.53 4.39
N LEU A 56 6.11 -7.98 4.58
CA LEU A 56 4.99 -7.75 3.67
C LEU A 56 3.92 -6.96 4.42
N VAL A 57 3.50 -5.81 3.88
CA VAL A 57 2.52 -4.92 4.51
C VAL A 57 1.34 -4.73 3.57
N ALA A 58 0.15 -5.13 4.01
CA ALA A 58 -1.09 -4.90 3.29
C ALA A 58 -1.85 -3.72 3.91
N VAL A 59 -2.36 -2.80 3.10
CA VAL A 59 -3.09 -1.61 3.53
C VAL A 59 -4.37 -1.47 2.73
N ARG A 60 -5.47 -1.17 3.41
CA ARG A 60 -6.73 -0.72 2.81
C ARG A 60 -7.00 0.72 3.20
N ASP A 61 -7.69 1.44 2.33
CA ASP A 61 -8.26 2.73 2.68
C ASP A 61 -9.22 2.61 3.88
N PRO A 62 -9.38 3.68 4.70
CA PRO A 62 -10.18 3.62 5.93
C PRO A 62 -11.63 3.22 5.75
N TYR A 63 -12.19 3.42 4.55
CA TYR A 63 -13.57 3.13 4.23
C TYR A 63 -13.75 1.78 3.53
N GLY A 64 -12.64 1.12 3.18
CA GLY A 64 -12.65 -0.17 2.49
C GLY A 64 -13.31 -0.13 1.12
N PHE A 65 -13.08 0.91 0.33
CA PHE A 65 -13.65 1.02 -1.02
C PHE A 65 -13.13 -0.07 -1.97
N MET A 66 -11.82 -0.34 -1.95
CA MET A 66 -11.23 -1.41 -2.76
C MET A 66 -11.12 -2.71 -1.95
N PRO A 67 -11.36 -3.89 -2.56
CA PRO A 67 -11.22 -5.17 -1.87
C PRO A 67 -9.74 -5.52 -1.67
N LEU A 68 -9.44 -6.16 -0.54
CA LEU A 68 -8.14 -6.78 -0.26
C LEU A 68 -8.39 -7.91 0.74
N VAL A 69 -8.13 -9.13 0.31
CA VAL A 69 -8.40 -10.36 1.05
C VAL A 69 -7.10 -10.98 1.51
N MET A 70 -7.07 -11.46 2.75
CA MET A 70 -5.97 -12.22 3.33
C MET A 70 -6.32 -13.72 3.33
N GLY A 71 -5.38 -14.56 2.93
CA GLY A 71 -5.48 -16.01 2.99
C GLY A 71 -4.23 -16.65 3.59
N ARG A 72 -4.33 -17.92 3.98
CA ARG A 72 -3.20 -18.71 4.48
C ARG A 72 -3.14 -20.05 3.76
N ARG A 73 -1.98 -20.38 3.19
CA ARG A 73 -1.73 -21.65 2.48
C ARG A 73 -1.44 -22.78 3.48
N SER A 74 -1.52 -24.02 3.00
CA SER A 74 -1.27 -25.23 3.80
C SER A 74 0.15 -25.29 4.40
N ASN A 75 1.15 -24.73 3.68
CA ASN A 75 2.52 -24.58 4.17
C ASN A 75 2.70 -23.42 5.18
N GLY A 76 1.61 -22.74 5.56
CA GLY A 76 1.61 -21.63 6.50
C GLY A 76 1.85 -20.25 5.87
N ALA A 77 2.12 -20.15 4.58
CA ALA A 77 2.38 -18.88 3.90
C ALA A 77 1.15 -17.95 3.92
N LEU A 78 1.38 -16.67 4.19
CA LEU A 78 0.35 -15.63 4.17
C LEU A 78 0.27 -15.01 2.77
N VAL A 79 -0.94 -14.87 2.25
CA VAL A 79 -1.21 -14.37 0.88
C VAL A 79 -2.22 -13.23 0.97
N PHE A 80 -2.02 -12.21 0.14
CA PHE A 80 -2.96 -11.11 -0.03
C PHE A 80 -3.34 -10.99 -1.50
N ALA A 81 -4.63 -10.79 -1.79
CA ALA A 81 -5.13 -10.64 -3.15
C ALA A 81 -6.36 -9.73 -3.18
N SER A 82 -6.65 -9.13 -4.34
CA SER A 82 -7.87 -8.32 -4.52
C SER A 82 -9.14 -9.17 -4.47
N GLU A 83 -9.05 -10.44 -4.87
CA GLU A 83 -10.19 -11.36 -4.99
C GLU A 83 -9.87 -12.73 -4.37
N THR A 84 -10.90 -13.40 -3.87
CA THR A 84 -10.77 -14.71 -3.22
C THR A 84 -10.32 -15.81 -4.18
N CYS A 85 -10.65 -15.71 -5.47
CA CYS A 85 -10.26 -16.71 -6.47
C CYS A 85 -8.74 -16.92 -6.53
N ALA A 86 -7.95 -15.86 -6.34
CA ALA A 86 -6.48 -15.91 -6.31
C ALA A 86 -5.89 -16.55 -5.03
N LEU A 87 -6.73 -16.90 -4.03
CA LEU A 87 -6.27 -17.56 -2.82
C LEU A 87 -6.19 -19.09 -2.94
N PHE A 88 -6.82 -19.67 -3.96
CA PHE A 88 -6.98 -21.12 -4.08
C PHE A 88 -6.00 -21.80 -5.04
N ASP A 89 -5.17 -21.04 -5.78
CA ASP A 89 -4.14 -21.53 -6.70
C ASP A 89 -2.79 -21.78 -6.04
#